data_AF-A0A392SAS4-F1
#
_entry.id   AF-A0A392SAS4-F1
#
_cell.length_a   1.000
_cell.length_b   1.000
_cell.length_c   1.000
_cell.angle_alpha   90.00
_cell.angle_beta   90.00
_cell.angle_gamma   90.00
#
_symmetry.space_group_name_H-M   'P 1'
#
loop_
_entity.id
_entity.type
_entity.pdbx_description
1 polymer ?
#
loop_
_entity_poly.entity_id
_entity_poly.type
_entity_poly.pdbx_seq_one_letter_code
_entity_poly.pdbx_strand_id
1 'polypeptide(L)'
;MESKEDKCVKFENGLRPDIKQLIRFSEIRNFPTLVNKSQICDKDSKAKTSYYKAVNEKRGKDFGRGKPYDKRGKKPDEGGSSGGRGGG
;
A
#
# COMPACT_ATOMS: atom_id res chain seq x y z
N MET A 1 20.09 38.10 1.03
CA MET A 1 20.25 36.98 0.08
C MET A 1 19.71 35.73 0.76
N GLU A 2 18.82 34.98 0.11
CA GLU A 2 18.41 33.68 0.62
C GLU A 2 19.58 32.69 0.48
N SER A 3 19.94 31.98 1.56
CA SER A 3 21.06 31.04 1.52
C SER A 3 20.71 29.84 0.62
N LYS A 4 21.72 29.10 0.15
CA LYS A 4 21.49 27.87 -0.63
C LYS A 4 20.69 26.83 0.17
N GLU A 5 20.80 26.87 1.50
CA GLU A 5 20.13 25.96 2.42
C GLU A 5 18.65 26.32 2.57
N ASP A 6 18.32 27.61 2.71
CA ASP A 6 16.93 28.09 2.74
C ASP A 6 16.14 27.64 1.49
N LYS A 7 16.77 27.70 0.31
CA LYS A 7 16.19 27.22 -0.96
C LYS A 7 15.86 25.73 -0.91
N CYS A 8 16.79 24.91 -0.40
CA CYS A 8 16.59 23.48 -0.26
C CYS A 8 15.47 23.17 0.73
N VAL A 9 15.45 23.83 1.89
CA VAL A 9 14.42 23.65 2.92
C VAL A 9 13.03 23.99 2.39
N LYS A 10 12.89 25.11 1.68
CA LYS A 10 11.61 25.51 1.07
C LYS A 10 11.11 24.48 0.07
N PHE A 11 11.99 23.95 -0.77
CA PHE A 11 11.65 22.91 -1.74
C PHE A 11 11.27 21.59 -1.06
N GLU A 12 12.06 21.13 -0.09
CA GLU A 12 11.77 19.92 0.69
C GLU A 12 10.43 19.96 1.42
N ASN A 13 10.02 21.15 1.87
CA ASN A 13 8.72 21.34 2.51
C ASN A 13 7.54 21.18 1.54
N GLY A 14 7.74 21.35 0.23
CA GLY A 14 6.74 21.09 -0.80
C GLY A 14 6.72 19.65 -1.32
N LEU A 15 7.67 18.81 -0.91
CA LEU A 15 7.73 17.41 -1.34
C LEU A 15 6.72 16.55 -0.57
N ARG A 16 6.27 15.48 -1.23
CA ARG A 16 5.47 14.43 -0.58
C ARG A 16 6.27 13.81 0.59
N PRO A 17 5.63 13.42 1.71
CA PRO A 17 6.35 12.93 2.89
C PRO A 17 7.29 11.75 2.65
N ASP A 18 6.89 10.80 1.79
CA ASP A 18 7.68 9.62 1.42
C ASP A 18 8.98 10.01 0.69
N ILE A 19 8.87 10.99 -0.21
CA ILE A 19 10.01 11.51 -0.97
C ILE A 19 10.88 12.37 -0.06
N LYS A 20 10.26 13.22 0.77
CA LYS A 20 10.96 14.10 1.71
C LYS A 20 11.85 13.31 2.67
N GLN A 21 11.35 12.20 3.22
CA GLN A 21 12.16 11.36 4.09
C GLN A 21 13.39 10.79 3.36
N LEU A 22 13.20 10.21 2.17
CA LEU A 22 14.29 9.64 1.38
C LEU A 22 15.37 10.68 1.02
N ILE A 23 14.92 11.89 0.67
CA ILE A 23 15.80 13.01 0.36
C ILE A 23 16.58 13.47 1.59
N ARG A 24 15.92 13.56 2.76
CA ARG A 24 16.57 13.92 4.03
C ARG A 24 17.65 12.90 4.44
N PHE A 25 17.40 11.61 4.21
CA PHE A 25 18.41 10.55 4.41
C PHE A 25 19.61 10.66 3.46
N SER A 26 19.43 11.29 2.30
CA SER A 26 20.50 11.45 1.31
C SER A 26 21.38 12.68 1.56
N GLU A 27 21.08 13.49 2.58
CA GLU A 27 21.84 14.68 3.03
C GLU A 27 22.26 15.65 1.90
N ILE A 28 21.36 15.90 0.94
CA ILE A 28 21.67 16.69 -0.26
C ILE A 28 21.67 18.19 0.05
N ARG A 29 22.81 18.86 -0.12
CA ARG A 29 22.96 20.31 0.12
C ARG A 29 22.92 21.17 -1.14
N ASN A 30 22.95 20.54 -2.32
CA ASN A 30 22.97 21.23 -3.61
C ASN A 30 21.57 21.23 -4.23
N PHE A 31 21.04 22.43 -4.51
CA PHE A 31 19.68 22.61 -5.01
C PHE A 31 19.41 21.92 -6.37
N PRO A 32 20.24 22.09 -7.43
CA PRO A 32 20.11 21.31 -8.66
C PRO A 32 20.03 19.79 -8.43
N THR A 33 20.91 19.27 -7.57
CA THR A 33 20.94 17.83 -7.24
C THR A 33 19.69 17.39 -6.48
N LEU A 34 19.20 18.22 -5.55
CA LEU A 34 17.98 18.00 -4.78
C LEU A 34 16.76 17.90 -5.70
N VAL A 35 16.63 18.82 -6.64
CA VAL A 35 15.53 18.83 -7.63
C VAL A 35 15.59 17.59 -8.52
N ASN A 36 16.77 17.24 -9.04
CA ASN A 36 16.89 16.04 -9.89
C ASN A 36 16.56 14.75 -9.13
N LYS A 37 17.12 14.57 -7.93
CA LYS A 37 16.89 13.37 -7.12
C LYS A 37 15.44 13.24 -6.66
N SER A 38 14.82 14.33 -6.22
CA SER A 38 13.40 14.33 -5.84
C SER A 38 12.50 13.97 -7.02
N GLN A 39 12.79 14.47 -8.23
CA GLN A 39 12.05 14.12 -9.45
C GLN A 39 12.17 12.62 -9.79
N ILE A 40 13.37 12.04 -9.65
CA ILE A 40 13.59 10.61 -9.87
C ILE A 40 12.80 9.79 -8.83
N CYS A 41 12.86 10.17 -7.56
CA CYS A 41 12.16 9.48 -6.48
C CYS A 41 10.64 9.55 -6.61
N ASP A 42 10.09 10.67 -7.09
CA ASP A 42 8.65 10.79 -7.36
C ASP A 42 8.18 9.79 -8.43
N LYS A 43 8.95 9.71 -9.54
CA LYS A 43 8.68 8.76 -10.62
C LYS A 43 8.77 7.31 -10.14
N ASP A 44 9.78 6.97 -9.33
CA ASP A 44 9.95 5.63 -8.76
C ASP A 44 8.80 5.27 -7.78
N SER A 45 8.45 6.19 -6.87
CA SER A 45 7.33 6.03 -5.93
C SER A 45 6.01 5.74 -6.67
N LYS A 46 5.77 6.45 -7.78
CA LYS A 46 4.59 6.23 -8.64
C LYS A 46 4.66 4.88 -9.37
N ALA A 47 5.80 4.51 -9.94
CA ALA A 47 6.00 3.25 -10.64
C ALA A 47 5.79 2.06 -9.70
N LYS A 48 6.41 2.10 -8.51
CA LYS A 48 6.24 1.11 -7.44
C LYS A 48 4.78 0.95 -7.04
N THR A 49 4.08 2.06 -6.82
CA THR A 49 2.65 2.03 -6.46
C THR A 49 1.81 1.40 -7.58
N SER A 50 2.10 1.72 -8.85
CA SER A 50 1.41 1.14 -10.00
C SER A 50 1.63 -0.38 -10.10
N TYR A 51 2.87 -0.83 -9.94
CA TYR A 51 3.23 -2.24 -9.98
C TYR A 51 2.49 -3.05 -8.90
N TYR A 52 2.55 -2.60 -7.64
CA TYR A 52 1.88 -3.31 -6.55
C TYR A 52 0.35 -3.27 -6.65
N LYS A 53 -0.23 -2.18 -7.17
CA LYS A 53 -1.67 -2.15 -7.47
C LYS A 53 -2.05 -3.22 -8.50
N ALA A 54 -1.35 -3.30 -9.63
CA ALA A 54 -1.61 -4.29 -10.66
C ALA A 54 -1.40 -5.73 -10.15
N VAL A 55 -0.34 -5.95 -9.37
CA VAL A 55 -0.04 -7.25 -8.76
C VAL A 55 -1.09 -7.66 -7.73
N ASN A 56 -1.59 -6.73 -6.92
CA ASN A 56 -2.63 -7.03 -5.94
C ASN A 56 -4.01 -7.22 -6.59
N GLU A 57 -4.30 -6.52 -7.69
CA GLU A 57 -5.57 -6.71 -8.42
C GLU A 57 -5.68 -8.12 -9.02
N LYS A 58 -4.61 -8.60 -9.69
CA LYS A 58 -4.60 -9.98 -10.20
C LYS A 58 -4.80 -10.98 -9.06
N ARG A 59 -4.07 -10.80 -7.95
CA ARG A 59 -4.11 -11.70 -6.81
C ARG A 59 -5.45 -11.66 -6.07
N GLY A 60 -6.09 -10.50 -5.99
CA GLY A 60 -7.42 -10.33 -5.38
C GLY A 60 -8.54 -10.98 -6.19
N LYS A 61 -8.41 -11.05 -7.53
CA LYS A 61 -9.31 -11.83 -8.39
C LYS A 61 -9.16 -13.33 -8.17
N ASP A 62 -7.95 -13.81 -7.89
CA ASP A 62 -7.67 -15.24 -7.64
C ASP A 62 -8.20 -15.72 -6.26
N PHE A 63 -8.25 -14.85 -5.24
CA PHE A 63 -8.85 -15.20 -3.94
C PHE A 63 -10.39 -15.06 -3.90
N GLY A 64 -11.01 -14.54 -4.97
CA GLY A 64 -12.46 -14.38 -5.11
C GLY A 64 -13.17 -15.58 -5.72
N ARG A 65 -12.46 -16.61 -6.18
CA ARG A 65 -13.05 -17.82 -6.77
C ARG A 65 -13.08 -18.98 -5.76
N GLY A 66 -14.10 -18.94 -4.92
CA GLY A 66 -14.70 -20.13 -4.31
C GLY A 66 -14.09 -20.57 -2.99
N LYS A 67 -14.93 -20.65 -1.95
CA LYS A 67 -14.68 -21.59 -0.86
C LYS A 67 -14.55 -22.99 -1.48
N PRO A 68 -13.43 -23.72 -1.34
CA PRO A 68 -13.31 -25.09 -1.87
C PRO A 68 -14.23 -26.09 -1.15
N TYR A 69 -14.91 -25.64 -0.10
CA TYR A 69 -15.75 -26.47 0.74
C TYR A 69 -17.07 -25.76 1.02
N ASP A 70 -17.91 -25.59 0.00
CA ASP A 70 -19.35 -25.60 0.24
C ASP A 70 -19.73 -27.05 0.56
N LYS A 71 -19.41 -27.50 1.79
CA LYS A 71 -19.96 -28.74 2.35
C LYS A 71 -21.43 -28.49 2.64
N ARG A 72 -22.25 -28.34 1.59
CA ARG A 72 -23.69 -28.59 1.67
C ARG A 72 -23.88 -30.10 1.84
N GLY A 73 -23.65 -30.55 3.06
CA GLY A 73 -24.20 -31.81 3.53
C GLY A 73 -25.72 -31.71 3.46
N LYS A 74 -26.32 -32.33 2.44
CA LYS A 74 -27.68 -32.85 2.52
C LYS A 74 -27.69 -34.21 1.83
N LYS A 75 -27.31 -35.24 2.59
CA LYS A 75 -28.00 -36.51 2.47
C LYS A 75 -29.36 -36.35 3.19
N PRO A 76 -30.46 -36.89 2.67
CA PRO A 76 -31.66 -37.06 3.47
C PRO A 76 -31.36 -38.23 4.41
N ASP A 77 -31.22 -37.95 5.71
CA ASP A 77 -31.25 -39.02 6.69
C ASP A 77 -32.21 -38.63 7.80
N GLU A 78 -33.05 -39.61 8.06
CA GLU A 78 -34.20 -39.65 8.92
C GLU A 78 -33.73 -39.73 10.37
N GLY A 79 -34.36 -38.96 11.27
CA GLY A 79 -34.10 -38.99 12.71
C GLY A 79 -33.16 -37.86 13.16
N GLY A 80 -33.55 -36.89 13.99
CA GLY A 80 -34.48 -36.96 15.10
C GLY A 80 -33.69 -36.99 16.41
N SER A 81 -33.93 -36.00 17.29
CA SER A 81 -33.32 -35.78 18.61
C SER A 81 -31.95 -35.09 18.60
N SER A 82 -31.59 -34.22 19.54
CA SER A 82 -32.27 -33.44 20.57
C SER A 82 -31.14 -32.59 21.21
N GLY A 83 -31.45 -31.45 21.80
CA GLY A 83 -30.51 -30.75 22.68
C GLY A 83 -30.34 -29.27 22.38
N GLY A 84 -31.40 -28.50 22.63
CA GLY A 84 -31.27 -27.05 22.75
C GLY A 84 -30.56 -26.65 24.05
N ARG A 85 -30.05 -25.40 24.06
CA ARG A 85 -30.09 -24.47 25.19
C ARG A 85 -29.60 -23.10 24.72
N GLY A 86 -30.53 -22.14 24.65
CA GLY A 86 -30.24 -20.72 24.45
C GLY A 86 -29.71 -20.07 25.72
N GLY A 87 -29.19 -18.86 25.59
CA GLY A 87 -28.81 -18.03 26.71
C GLY A 87 -28.58 -16.57 26.31
N GLY A 88 -29.13 -15.67 27.12
CA GLY A 88 -28.66 -14.30 27.34
C GLY A 88 -29.24 -13.25 26.43
#